data_AF-V4H9A7-F1
#
_entry.id   AF-V4H9A7-F1
#
_cell.length_a   1.000
_cell.length_b   1.000
_cell.length_c   1.000
_cell.angle_alpha   90.00
_cell.angle_beta   90.00
_cell.angle_gamma   90.00
#
_symmetry.space_group_name_H-M   'P 1'
#
loop_
_entity.id
_entity.type
_entity.pdbx_description
1 polymer ?
#
loop_
_entity_poly.entity_id
_entity_poly.type
_entity_poly.pdbx_seq_one_letter_code
_entity_poly.pdbx_strand_id
1 'polypeptide(L)'
;MARRWYLAYLFLIVCSFAGALFCRRVSNNKLMRIESYVSSTYPGFYKQLSLDRFDIGRQAAFVNNLAAFSSLGELTKLEDVTLRELLCDRFLADMGVIFFSLGTVIFSTLMIFVI
;
A
#
# COMPACT_ATOMS: atom_id res chain seq x y z
N MET A 1 -30.75 22.94 -11.18
CA MET A 1 -29.59 22.93 -10.25
C MET A 1 -28.97 21.55 -10.06
N ALA A 2 -29.75 20.45 -9.94
CA ALA A 2 -29.25 19.08 -9.70
C ALA A 2 -28.18 18.57 -10.70
N ARG A 3 -28.30 18.90 -12.00
CA ARG A 3 -27.36 18.47 -13.06
C ARG A 3 -25.91 18.96 -12.87
N ARG A 4 -25.70 20.13 -12.23
CA ARG A 4 -24.36 20.68 -11.97
C ARG A 4 -23.65 19.93 -10.83
N TRP A 5 -24.40 19.51 -9.81
CA TRP A 5 -23.87 18.75 -8.67
C TRP A 5 -23.50 17.33 -9.07
N TYR A 6 -24.29 16.69 -9.93
CA TYR A 6 -23.99 15.36 -10.48
C TYR A 6 -22.62 15.29 -11.17
N LEU A 7 -22.31 16.24 -12.06
CA LEU A 7 -21.01 16.28 -12.75
C LEU A 7 -19.84 16.50 -11.78
N ALA A 8 -20.04 17.30 -10.73
CA ALA A 8 -19.03 17.52 -9.70
C ALA A 8 -18.76 16.26 -8.87
N TYR A 9 -19.80 15.54 -8.44
CA TYR A 9 -19.63 14.26 -7.72
C TYR A 9 -18.99 13.19 -8.59
N LEU A 10 -19.39 13.09 -9.85
CA LEU A 10 -18.81 12.12 -10.78
C LEU A 10 -17.32 12.41 -11.03
N PHE A 11 -16.93 13.68 -11.14
CA PHE A 11 -15.52 14.08 -11.21
C PHE A 11 -14.75 13.69 -9.93
N LEU A 12 -15.30 13.94 -8.74
CA LEU A 12 -14.68 13.58 -7.46
C LEU A 12 -14.50 12.07 -7.29
N ILE A 13 -15.46 11.27 -7.73
CA ILE A 13 -15.39 9.79 -7.74
C ILE A 13 -14.24 9.34 -8.64
N VAL A 14 -14.18 9.84 -9.88
CA VAL A 14 -13.12 9.47 -10.84
C VAL A 14 -11.75 9.90 -10.34
N CYS A 15 -11.60 11.11 -9.80
CA CYS A 15 -10.35 11.59 -9.22
C CYS A 15 -9.91 10.73 -8.03
N SER A 16 -10.86 10.34 -7.17
CA SER A 16 -10.57 9.49 -6.00
C SER A 16 -10.15 8.08 -6.43
N PHE A 17 -10.80 7.50 -7.44
CA PHE A 17 -10.42 6.20 -7.99
C PHE A 17 -9.05 6.24 -8.67
N ALA A 18 -8.78 7.27 -9.48
CA ALA A 18 -7.48 7.47 -10.10
C ALA A 18 -6.37 7.68 -9.05
N GLY A 19 -6.66 8.45 -7.99
CA GLY A 19 -5.76 8.64 -6.84
C GLY A 19 -5.45 7.33 -6.13
N ALA A 20 -6.45 6.48 -5.88
CA ALA A 20 -6.25 5.17 -5.26
C ALA A 20 -5.37 4.25 -6.12
N LEU A 21 -5.59 4.22 -7.44
CA LEU A 21 -4.75 3.46 -8.38
C LEU A 21 -3.30 3.98 -8.39
N PHE A 22 -3.11 5.30 -8.39
CA PHE A 22 -1.78 5.90 -8.34
C PHE A 22 -1.05 5.54 -7.03
N CYS A 23 -1.70 5.71 -5.87
CA CYS A 23 -1.13 5.34 -4.57
C CYS A 23 -0.79 3.85 -4.52
N ARG A 24 -1.62 2.97 -5.12
CA ARG A 24 -1.36 1.53 -5.18
C ARG A 24 -0.12 1.22 -6.01
N ARG A 25 0.07 1.93 -7.13
CA ARG A 25 1.27 1.80 -7.96
C ARG A 25 2.53 2.29 -7.23
N VAL A 26 2.43 3.41 -6.51
CA VAL A 26 3.52 3.93 -5.68
C VAL A 26 3.87 2.96 -4.55
N SER A 27 2.88 2.40 -3.86
CA SER A 27 3.10 1.40 -2.80
C SER A 27 3.82 0.16 -3.35
N ASN A 28 3.40 -0.37 -4.50
CA ASN A 28 4.08 -1.50 -5.15
C ASN A 28 5.53 -1.19 -5.54
N ASN A 29 5.80 0.03 -6.04
CA ASN A 29 7.17 0.43 -6.36
C ASN A 29 8.03 0.56 -5.10
N LYS A 30 7.50 1.13 -4.01
CA LYS A 30 8.19 1.19 -2.72
C LYS A 30 8.45 -0.20 -2.15
N LEU A 31 7.50 -1.13 -2.32
CA LEU A 31 7.67 -2.53 -1.95
C LEU A 31 8.82 -3.20 -2.71
N MET A 32 8.90 -3.04 -4.04
CA MET A 32 10.03 -3.57 -4.81
C MET A 32 11.38 -2.99 -4.36
N ARG A 33 11.40 -1.72 -3.95
CA ARG A 33 12.61 -1.08 -3.40
C ARG A 33 13.03 -1.68 -2.05
N ILE A 34 12.06 -1.94 -1.17
CA ILE A 34 12.30 -2.64 0.10
C ILE A 34 12.81 -4.05 -0.17
N GLU A 35 12.18 -4.76 -1.10
CA GLU A 35 12.58 -6.11 -1.48
C GLU A 35 14.03 -6.15 -1.98
N SER A 36 14.37 -5.24 -2.90
CA SER A 36 15.74 -5.10 -3.42
C SER A 36 16.73 -4.79 -2.29
N TYR A 37 16.41 -3.85 -1.40
CA TYR A 37 17.29 -3.46 -0.29
C TYR A 37 17.50 -4.61 0.69
N VAL A 38 16.43 -5.32 1.07
CA VAL A 38 16.52 -6.46 1.99
C VAL A 38 17.28 -7.62 1.34
N SER A 39 17.10 -7.85 0.03
CA SER A 39 17.84 -8.88 -0.70
C SER A 39 19.34 -8.60 -0.80
N SER A 40 19.76 -7.33 -0.90
CA SER A 40 21.17 -6.94 -1.00
C SER A 40 21.85 -6.85 0.37
N THR A 41 21.18 -6.26 1.35
CA THR A 41 21.76 -5.92 2.65
C THR A 41 21.62 -7.08 3.65
N TYR A 42 20.55 -7.85 3.56
CA TYR A 42 20.25 -8.96 4.47
C TYR A 42 19.83 -10.23 3.72
N PRO A 43 20.72 -10.85 2.91
CA PRO A 43 20.36 -11.99 2.06
C PRO A 43 19.84 -13.20 2.83
N GLY A 44 20.34 -13.44 4.06
CA GLY A 44 19.83 -14.52 4.94
C GLY A 44 18.40 -14.26 5.42
N PHE A 45 18.10 -13.02 5.79
CA PHE A 45 16.78 -12.57 6.22
C PHE A 45 15.79 -12.53 5.05
N TYR A 46 16.23 -12.05 3.88
CA TYR A 46 15.46 -12.09 2.63
C TYR A 46 15.08 -13.52 2.24
N LYS A 47 16.00 -14.48 2.41
CA LYS A 47 15.72 -15.89 2.14
C LYS A 47 14.65 -16.44 3.07
N GLN A 48 14.64 -16.05 4.34
CA GLN A 48 13.57 -16.39 5.30
C GLN A 48 12.23 -15.71 4.98
N LEU A 49 12.26 -14.44 4.58
CA LEU A 49 11.07 -13.67 4.21
C LEU A 49 10.42 -14.12 2.90
N SER A 50 11.25 -14.48 1.91
CA SER A 50 10.84 -14.92 0.57
C SER A 50 10.69 -16.44 0.45
N LEU A 51 10.83 -17.18 1.56
CA LEU A 51 10.59 -18.61 1.67
C LEU A 51 9.07 -18.85 1.60
N ASP A 52 8.55 -18.91 0.39
CA ASP A 52 7.18 -19.32 0.11
C ASP A 52 7.16 -20.83 -0.18
N ARG A 53 6.16 -21.55 0.35
CA ARG A 53 5.98 -22.99 0.06
C ARG A 53 5.43 -23.23 -1.36
N PHE A 54 5.05 -22.16 -2.07
CA PHE A 54 4.52 -22.21 -3.42
C PHE A 54 5.08 -21.03 -4.24
N ASP A 55 5.72 -21.30 -5.38
CA ASP A 55 6.37 -20.29 -6.26
C ASP A 55 5.42 -19.21 -6.82
N ILE A 56 4.10 -19.37 -6.64
CA ILE A 56 3.06 -18.43 -7.08
C ILE A 56 2.65 -17.58 -5.89
N GLY A 57 3.39 -16.51 -5.60
CA GLY A 57 3.05 -15.63 -4.47
C GLY A 57 4.21 -15.00 -3.72
N ARG A 58 5.46 -15.23 -4.14
CA ARG A 58 6.68 -14.78 -3.44
C ARG A 58 6.64 -13.34 -2.93
N GLN A 59 6.06 -12.41 -3.69
CA GLN A 59 5.90 -11.02 -3.28
C GLN A 59 4.82 -10.83 -2.18
N ALA A 60 3.71 -11.58 -2.24
CA ALA A 60 2.69 -11.61 -1.20
C ALA A 60 3.18 -12.31 0.08
N ALA A 61 3.94 -13.40 -0.04
CA ALA A 61 4.59 -14.05 1.11
C ALA A 61 5.64 -13.15 1.75
N PHE A 62 6.45 -12.44 0.94
CA PHE A 62 7.37 -11.43 1.45
C PHE A 62 6.63 -10.36 2.25
N VAL A 63 5.52 -9.82 1.74
CA VAL A 63 4.71 -8.82 2.46
C VAL A 63 4.13 -9.37 3.76
N ASN A 64 3.52 -10.55 3.73
CA ASN A 64 2.90 -11.17 4.90
C ASN A 64 3.93 -11.52 5.97
N ASN A 65 5.07 -12.08 5.58
CA ASN A 65 6.15 -12.39 6.48
C ASN A 65 6.79 -11.11 7.03
N LEU A 66 6.99 -10.07 6.21
CA LEU A 66 7.52 -8.78 6.68
C LEU A 66 6.60 -8.14 7.72
N ALA A 67 5.27 -8.23 7.54
CA ALA A 67 4.30 -7.78 8.53
C ALA A 67 4.34 -8.63 9.81
N ALA A 68 4.47 -9.96 9.69
CA ALA A 68 4.61 -10.86 10.83
C ALA A 68 5.89 -10.57 11.64
N PHE A 69 7.05 -10.46 10.99
CA PHE A 69 8.32 -10.13 11.62
C PHE A 69 8.36 -8.70 12.19
N SER A 70 7.64 -7.76 11.59
CA SER A 70 7.42 -6.42 12.17
C SER A 70 6.58 -6.49 13.44
N SER A 71 5.54 -7.31 13.48
CA SER A 71 4.65 -7.46 14.64
C SER A 71 5.31 -8.21 15.81
N LEU A 72 6.24 -9.12 15.50
CA LEU A 72 7.04 -9.88 16.48
C LEU A 72 8.19 -9.06 17.08
N GLY A 73 8.39 -7.81 16.62
CA GLY A 73 9.46 -6.93 17.12
C GLY A 73 10.87 -7.34 16.72
N GLU A 74 11.02 -8.36 15.86
CA GLU A 74 12.32 -8.81 15.37
C GLU A 74 12.94 -7.82 14.38
N LEU A 75 12.10 -7.12 13.61
CA LEU A 75 12.55 -6.02 12.75
C LEU A 75 13.10 -4.83 13.56
N THR A 76 12.59 -4.61 14.77
CA THR A 76 13.05 -3.56 15.69
C THR A 76 14.44 -3.85 16.25
N LYS A 77 14.85 -5.13 16.30
CA LYS A 77 16.20 -5.55 16.73
C LYS A 77 17.27 -5.31 15.67
N LEU A 78 16.88 -5.07 14.41
CA LEU A 78 17.83 -4.87 13.31
C LEU A 78 18.49 -3.48 13.32
N GLU A 79 17.99 -2.53 14.13
CA GLU A 79 18.45 -1.11 14.26
C GLU A 79 18.72 -0.36 12.94
N ASP A 80 18.25 -0.88 11.80
CA ASP A 80 18.49 -0.28 10.49
C ASP A 80 17.49 0.86 10.23
N VAL A 81 17.97 2.09 10.40
CA VAL A 81 17.23 3.33 10.18
C VAL A 81 16.72 3.42 8.74
N THR A 82 17.49 2.95 7.76
CA THR A 82 17.14 3.03 6.33
C THR A 82 16.00 2.08 5.99
N LEU A 83 16.01 0.85 6.53
CA LEU A 83 14.91 -0.09 6.35
C LEU A 83 13.61 0.41 7.00
N ARG A 84 13.72 1.00 8.20
CA ARG A 84 12.57 1.56 8.92
C ARG A 84 11.97 2.76 8.21
N GLU A 85 12.80 3.62 7.63
CA GLU A 85 12.34 4.74 6.80
C GLU A 85 11.60 4.24 5.56
N LEU A 86 12.16 3.27 4.82
CA LEU A 86 11.51 2.67 3.65
C LEU A 86 10.15 2.02 3.99
N LEU A 87 10.04 1.36 5.14
CA LEU A 87 8.79 0.78 5.63
C LEU A 87 7.75 1.84 5.98
N CYS A 88 8.16 2.91 6.67
CA CYS A 88 7.28 4.05 6.99
C CYS A 88 6.77 4.70 5.70
N ASP A 89 7.66 4.84 4.72
CA ASP A 89 7.36 5.41 3.42
C ASP A 89 6.34 4.60 2.62
N ARG A 90 6.41 3.27 2.74
CA ARG A 90 5.40 2.35 2.20
C ARG A 90 4.09 2.47 2.96
N PHE A 91 4.11 2.53 4.29
CA PHE A 91 2.91 2.68 5.11
C PHE A 91 2.13 3.95 4.77
N LEU A 92 2.82 5.08 4.55
CA LEU A 92 2.20 6.32 4.09
C LEU A 92 1.52 6.16 2.72
N ALA A 93 2.13 5.41 1.80
CA ALA A 93 1.53 5.13 0.50
C ALA A 93 0.28 4.25 0.62
N ASP A 94 0.30 3.24 1.49
CA ASP A 94 -0.86 2.38 1.78
C ASP A 94 -2.00 3.17 2.46
N MET A 95 -1.68 4.07 3.39
CA MET A 95 -2.66 4.99 3.97
C MET A 95 -3.30 5.91 2.92
N GLY A 96 -2.52 6.34 1.93
CA GLY A 96 -3.02 7.07 0.76
C GLY A 96 -4.05 6.24 -0.04
N VAL A 97 -3.77 4.96 -0.31
CA VAL A 97 -4.73 4.06 -0.98
C VAL A 97 -6.04 3.97 -0.22
N ILE A 98 -5.98 3.80 1.11
CA ILE A 98 -7.15 3.71 1.97
C ILE A 98 -7.95 5.01 1.92
N PHE A 99 -7.29 6.16 2.07
CA PHE A 99 -7.94 7.47 2.07
C PHE A 99 -8.70 7.75 0.75
N PHE A 100 -8.05 7.52 -0.39
CA PHE A 100 -8.69 7.72 -1.70
C PHE A 100 -9.80 6.69 -1.98
N SER A 101 -9.65 5.45 -1.50
CA SER A 101 -10.69 4.43 -1.61
C SER A 101 -11.94 4.80 -0.79
N LEU A 102 -11.75 5.27 0.45
CA LEU A 102 -12.83 5.79 1.29
C LEU A 102 -13.51 7.01 0.67
N GLY A 103 -12.72 7.95 0.10
CA GLY A 103 -13.25 9.09 -0.64
C GLY A 103 -14.18 8.65 -1.78
N THR A 104 -13.77 7.63 -2.54
CA THR A 104 -14.59 7.06 -3.64
C THR A 104 -15.93 6.53 -3.12
N VAL A 105 -15.94 5.82 -1.99
CA VAL A 105 -17.17 5.29 -1.36
C VAL A 105 -18.08 6.42 -0.86
N ILE A 106 -17.51 7.43 -0.20
CA ILE A 106 -18.25 8.59 0.33
C ILE A 106 -18.89 9.39 -0.81
N PHE A 107 -18.14 9.71 -1.86
CA PHE A 107 -18.69 10.46 -2.99
C PHE A 107 -19.75 9.65 -3.76
N SER A 108 -19.58 8.33 -3.86
CA SER A 108 -20.59 7.45 -4.48
C SER A 108 -21.87 7.39 -3.66
N THR A 109 -21.77 7.28 -2.33
CA THR A 109 -22.96 7.29 -1.44
C THR A 109 -23.67 8.64 -1.48
N LEU A 110 -22.93 9.75 -1.43
CA LEU A 110 -23.51 11.09 -1.58
C LEU A 110 -24.21 11.27 -2.93
N MET A 111 -23.64 10.73 -4.02
CA MET A 111 -24.29 10.79 -5.34
C MET A 111 -25.63 10.05 -5.34
N ILE A 112 -25.74 8.90 -4.66
CA ILE A 112 -27.01 8.15 -4.55
C ILE A 112 -28.06 8.91 -3.75
N PHE A 113 -27.66 9.62 -2.68
CA PHE A 113 -28.59 10.41 -1.86
C PHE A 113 -29.04 11.73 -2.52
N VAL A 114 -28.26 12.26 -3.47
CA VAL A 114 -28.54 13.52 -4.17
C VAL A 114 -29.40 13.33 -5.43
N ILE A 115 -29.48 12.10 -5.96
CA ILE A 115 -30.35 11.70 -7.09
C ILE A 115 -31.77 11.43 -6.58
#